data_AF-A0A520XX66-F1
#
_entry.id   AF-A0A520XX66-F1
#
_cell.length_a   1.000
_cell.length_b   1.000
_cell.length_c   1.000
_cell.angle_alpha   90.00
_cell.angle_beta   90.00
_cell.angle_gamma   90.00
#
_symmetry.space_group_name_H-M   'P 1'
#
loop_
_entity.id
_entity.type
_entity.pdbx_description
1 polymer ?
#
loop_
_entity_poly.entity_id
_entity_poly.type
_entity_poly.pdbx_seq_one_letter_code
_entity_poly.pdbx_strand_id
1 'polypeptide(L)'
;MSNGANLDLEGATAAFLNGAETYLEVPGLLFKAYLRSEDGSTVGGVYWWTDRAAAEAKFNPGWFDGVSAKYGAAPEVEFFDAPVVVDPVAQAVRTDPPTL
;
A
#
# COMPACT_ATOMS: atom_id res chain seq x y z
N MET A 1 -23.61 14.52 9.34
CA MET A 1 -22.31 15.21 9.27
C MET A 1 -21.30 14.21 8.76
N SER A 2 -20.90 14.29 7.50
CA SER A 2 -19.79 13.47 6.99
C SER A 2 -18.50 14.00 7.60
N ASN A 3 -17.76 13.15 8.33
CA ASN A 3 -16.42 13.46 8.83
C ASN A 3 -15.43 13.54 7.64
N GLY A 4 -15.52 14.61 6.85
CA GLY A 4 -14.49 15.00 5.89
C GLY A 4 -13.27 15.58 6.62
N ALA A 5 -12.74 14.86 7.60
CA ALA A 5 -11.48 15.20 8.22
C ALA A 5 -10.39 14.65 7.30
N ASN A 6 -9.75 15.53 6.53
CA ASN A 6 -8.50 15.22 5.86
C ASN A 6 -7.58 14.56 6.89
N LEU A 7 -7.07 13.36 6.57
CA LEU A 7 -6.22 12.62 7.49
C LEU A 7 -4.88 13.35 7.57
N ASP A 8 -4.56 13.95 8.71
CA ASP A 8 -3.21 14.46 8.96
C ASP A 8 -2.22 13.29 9.08
N LEU A 9 -0.92 13.60 9.07
CA LEU A 9 0.11 12.58 9.04
C LEU A 9 0.07 11.68 10.29
N GLU A 10 -0.21 12.25 11.46
CA GLU A 10 -0.27 11.52 12.73
C GLU A 10 -1.49 10.59 12.76
N GLY A 11 -2.67 11.08 12.41
CA GLY A 11 -3.89 10.29 12.32
C GLY A 11 -3.80 9.20 11.27
N ALA A 12 -3.17 9.48 10.13
CA ALA A 12 -2.87 8.48 9.10
C ALA A 12 -1.95 7.38 9.62
N THR A 13 -0.86 7.76 10.28
CA THR A 13 0.10 6.82 10.86
C THR A 13 -0.59 5.88 11.86
N ALA A 14 -1.36 6.43 12.80
CA ALA A 14 -2.11 5.64 13.77
C ALA A 14 -3.12 4.70 13.10
N ALA A 15 -3.86 5.17 12.09
CA ALA A 15 -4.83 4.37 11.36
C ALA A 15 -4.20 3.25 10.51
N PHE A 16 -2.98 3.44 10.02
CA PHE A 16 -2.25 2.46 9.20
C PHE A 16 -1.55 1.39 10.04
N LEU A 17 -1.02 1.76 11.21
CA LEU A 17 -0.45 0.80 12.16
C LEU A 17 -1.47 -0.25 12.58
N ASN A 18 -2.74 0.15 12.71
CA ASN A 18 -3.83 -0.78 12.97
C ASN A 18 -4.04 -1.75 11.79
N GLY A 19 -3.57 -2.99 12.00
CA GLY A 19 -3.63 -4.08 11.02
C GLY A 19 -2.42 -4.16 10.08
N ALA A 20 -1.38 -3.33 10.25
CA ALA A 20 -0.17 -3.41 9.43
C ALA A 20 0.53 -4.78 9.55
N GLU A 21 0.57 -5.33 10.76
CA GLU A 21 1.20 -6.64 11.03
C GLU A 21 0.57 -7.78 10.23
N THR A 22 -0.71 -7.68 9.85
CA THR A 22 -1.38 -8.70 9.01
C THR A 22 -0.77 -8.82 7.62
N TYR A 23 0.00 -7.82 7.16
CA TYR A 23 0.69 -7.87 5.88
C TYR A 23 2.01 -8.64 5.94
N LEU A 24 2.57 -8.89 7.14
CA LEU A 24 3.80 -9.69 7.28
C LEU A 24 3.62 -11.13 6.82
N GLU A 25 2.40 -11.65 6.91
CA GLU A 25 2.07 -13.05 6.59
C GLU A 25 1.42 -13.20 5.21
N VAL A 26 1.32 -12.12 4.41
CA VAL A 26 0.68 -12.18 3.09
C VAL A 26 1.61 -12.87 2.10
N PRO A 27 1.23 -14.04 1.55
CA PRO A 27 2.11 -14.77 0.63
C PRO A 27 2.44 -13.94 -0.62
N GLY A 28 3.73 -13.94 -0.99
CA GLY A 28 4.24 -13.23 -2.17
C GLY A 28 4.34 -11.72 -2.04
N LEU A 29 3.95 -11.11 -0.92
CA LEU A 29 4.21 -9.71 -0.64
C LEU A 29 5.67 -9.52 -0.24
N LEU A 30 6.40 -8.67 -0.96
CA LEU A 30 7.82 -8.39 -0.72
C LEU A 30 8.03 -7.07 0.00
N PHE A 31 7.17 -6.09 -0.28
CA PHE A 31 7.27 -4.76 0.31
C PHE A 31 5.91 -4.08 0.32
N LYS A 32 5.65 -3.27 1.36
CA LYS A 32 4.51 -2.35 1.40
C LYS A 32 4.90 -1.03 2.07
N ALA A 33 4.58 0.08 1.43
CA ALA A 33 4.55 1.40 2.05
C ALA A 33 3.12 1.94 2.04
N TYR A 34 2.72 2.61 3.12
CA TYR A 34 1.45 3.33 3.17
C TYR A 34 1.63 4.75 2.62
N LEU A 35 0.64 5.23 1.87
CA LEU A 35 0.66 6.54 1.25
C LEU A 35 -0.42 7.44 1.84
N ARG A 36 -0.12 8.74 1.89
CA ARG A 36 -1.06 9.82 2.18
C ARG A 36 -0.65 11.05 1.36
N SER A 37 -1.57 11.63 0.61
CA SER A 37 -1.34 12.87 -0.14
C SER A 37 -1.12 14.05 0.81
N GLU A 38 -0.44 15.12 0.36
CA GLU A 38 -0.12 16.29 1.19
C GLU A 38 -1.37 16.98 1.81
N ASP A 39 -2.48 16.97 1.09
CA ASP A 39 -3.76 17.52 1.55
C ASP A 39 -4.57 16.53 2.42
N GLY A 40 -4.16 15.26 2.49
CA GLY A 40 -4.82 14.21 3.26
C GLY A 40 -6.12 13.69 2.64
N SER A 41 -6.42 14.06 1.39
CA SER A 41 -7.61 13.62 0.66
C SER A 41 -7.47 12.22 0.08
N THR A 42 -6.23 11.77 -0.16
CA THR A 42 -5.91 10.48 -0.76
C THR A 42 -5.03 9.68 0.19
N VAL A 43 -5.40 8.42 0.40
CA VAL A 43 -4.60 7.43 1.13
C VAL A 43 -4.48 6.16 0.30
N GLY A 44 -3.41 5.39 0.50
CA GLY A 44 -3.22 4.16 -0.27
C GLY A 44 -2.00 3.37 0.17
N GLY A 45 -1.46 2.59 -0.75
CA GLY A 45 -0.19 1.90 -0.54
C GLY A 45 0.51 1.57 -1.85
N VAL A 46 1.84 1.50 -1.77
CA VAL A 46 2.69 0.94 -2.82
C VAL A 46 3.10 -0.44 -2.37
N TYR A 47 2.98 -1.41 -3.26
CA TYR A 47 3.23 -2.81 -2.97
C TYR A 47 4.23 -3.36 -3.98
N TRP A 48 5.12 -4.23 -3.50
CA TRP A 48 5.95 -5.05 -4.36
C TRP A 48 5.59 -6.51 -4.14
N TRP A 49 5.36 -7.23 -5.22
CA TRP A 49 4.91 -8.62 -5.21
C TRP A 49 5.91 -9.51 -5.95
N THR A 50 5.94 -10.80 -5.61
CA THR A 50 6.70 -11.81 -6.37
C THR A 50 6.20 -11.93 -7.80
N ASP A 51 4.88 -11.83 -7.97
CA ASP A 51 4.18 -11.94 -9.23
C ASP A 51 2.76 -11.37 -9.11
N ARG A 52 2.09 -11.24 -10.26
CA ARG A 52 0.73 -10.71 -10.35
C ARG A 52 -0.31 -11.61 -9.67
N ALA A 53 -0.15 -12.93 -9.68
CA ALA A 53 -1.13 -13.84 -9.11
C ALA A 53 -1.18 -13.73 -7.57
N ALA A 54 -0.02 -13.54 -6.93
CA ALA A 54 0.06 -13.26 -5.50
C ALA A 54 -0.68 -11.97 -5.13
N ALA A 55 -0.50 -10.92 -5.92
CA ALA A 55 -1.21 -9.65 -5.73
C ALA A 55 -2.73 -9.80 -5.89
N GLU A 56 -3.17 -10.48 -6.95
CA GLU A 56 -4.60 -10.72 -7.22
C GLU A 56 -5.27 -11.61 -6.15
N ALA A 57 -4.53 -12.56 -5.55
CA ALA A 57 -5.03 -13.34 -4.42
C ALA A 57 -5.32 -12.46 -3.19
N LYS A 58 -4.52 -11.41 -2.97
CA LYS A 58 -4.76 -10.42 -1.91
C LYS A 58 -5.88 -9.45 -2.26
N PHE A 59 -5.86 -8.89 -3.46
CA PHE A 59 -6.86 -7.93 -3.96
C PHE A 59 -8.12 -8.66 -4.45
N ASN A 60 -8.73 -9.42 -3.54
CA ASN A 60 -9.97 -10.13 -3.77
C ASN A 60 -11.19 -9.27 -3.34
N PRO A 61 -12.43 -9.66 -3.69
CA PRO A 61 -13.62 -8.87 -3.37
C PRO A 61 -13.75 -8.49 -1.89
N GLY A 62 -13.40 -9.39 -0.96
CA GLY A 62 -13.47 -9.11 0.47
C GLY A 62 -12.48 -8.04 0.92
N TRP A 63 -11.32 -7.93 0.27
CA TRP A 63 -10.39 -6.83 0.50
C TRP A 63 -10.97 -5.49 0.01
N PHE A 64 -11.54 -5.46 -1.20
CA PHE A 64 -12.19 -4.26 -1.74
C PHE A 64 -13.33 -3.78 -0.84
N ASP A 65 -14.17 -4.71 -0.37
CA ASP A 65 -15.27 -4.41 0.56
C ASP A 65 -14.74 -3.86 1.89
N GLY A 66 -13.69 -4.48 2.45
CA GLY A 66 -13.09 -4.06 3.70
C GLY A 66 -12.47 -2.66 3.63
N VAL A 67 -11.77 -2.35 2.54
CA VAL A 67 -11.18 -1.02 2.32
C VAL A 67 -12.26 0.03 2.08
N SER A 68 -13.29 -0.30 1.27
CA SER A 68 -14.43 0.58 1.03
C SER A 68 -15.18 0.90 2.32
N ALA A 69 -15.40 -0.09 3.18
CA ALA A 69 -16.02 0.09 4.49
C ALA A 69 -15.16 0.94 5.43
N LYS A 70 -13.84 0.77 5.41
CA LYS A 70 -12.91 1.51 6.28
C LYS A 70 -12.79 2.99 5.89
N TYR A 71 -12.72 3.28 4.59
CA TYR A 71 -12.40 4.62 4.09
C TYR A 71 -13.57 5.33 3.40
N GLY A 72 -14.72 4.67 3.22
CA GLY A 72 -15.92 5.25 2.63
C GLY A 72 -15.87 5.47 1.12
N ALA A 73 -14.82 4.98 0.45
CA ALA A 73 -14.61 5.09 -0.99
C ALA A 73 -14.03 3.79 -1.54
N ALA A 74 -14.45 3.42 -2.75
CA ALA A 74 -13.90 2.24 -3.43
C ALA A 74 -12.41 2.48 -3.75
N PRO A 75 -11.51 1.54 -3.40
CA PRO A 75 -10.11 1.68 -3.76
C PRO A 75 -9.89 1.34 -5.22
N GLU A 76 -8.89 1.98 -5.82
CA GLU A 76 -8.39 1.67 -7.15
C GLU A 76 -7.07 0.90 -7.03
N VAL A 77 -6.86 -0.08 -7.91
CA VAL A 77 -5.63 -0.88 -7.97
C VAL A 77 -5.11 -0.87 -9.40
N GLU A 78 -3.86 -0.45 -9.57
CA GLU A 78 -3.14 -0.44 -10.84
C GLU A 78 -1.85 -1.25 -10.71
N PHE A 79 -1.47 -1.93 -11.80
CA PHE A 79 -0.31 -2.81 -11.85
C PHE A 79 0.74 -2.29 -12.82
N PHE A 80 1.99 -2.30 -12.40
CA PHE A 80 3.14 -1.86 -13.18
C PHE A 80 4.26 -2.87 -13.09
N ASP A 81 5.01 -3.01 -14.18
CA ASP A 81 6.34 -3.63 -14.15
C ASP A 81 7.37 -2.56 -13.75
N ALA A 82 8.26 -2.91 -12.82
CA ALA A 82 9.35 -2.04 -12.37
C ALA A 82 10.70 -2.72 -12.65
N PRO A 83 11.20 -2.68 -13.90
CA PRO A 83 12.38 -3.43 -14.32
C PRO A 83 13.70 -2.89 -13.76
N VAL A 84 13.71 -1.64 -13.26
CA VAL A 84 14.90 -0.99 -12.71
C VAL A 84 14.51 -0.21 -11.46
N VAL A 85 15.27 -0.41 -10.39
CA VAL A 85 15.15 0.29 -9.11
C VAL A 85 16.48 0.99 -8.82
N VAL A 86 16.40 2.25 -8.40
CA VAL A 86 17.54 3.06 -8.00
C VAL A 86 17.45 3.30 -6.50
N ASP A 87 18.50 2.92 -5.77
CA ASP A 87 18.61 3.10 -4.33
C ASP A 87 19.88 3.90 -3.98
N PRO A 88 19.74 5.22 -3.78
CA PRO A 88 20.85 6.08 -3.39
C PRO A 88 21.38 5.81 -1.98
N VAL A 89 20.58 5.21 -1.08
CA VAL A 89 21.03 4.92 0.29
C VAL A 89 22.02 3.75 0.25
N ALA A 90 21.70 2.70 -0.52
CA ALA A 90 22.57 1.56 -0.76
C ALA A 90 23.62 1.80 -1.87
N GLN A 91 23.57 2.94 -2.57
CA GLN A 91 24.39 3.24 -3.76
C GLN A 91 24.27 2.15 -4.85
N ALA A 92 23.05 1.69 -5.13
CA ALA A 92 22.77 0.58 -6.03
C ALA A 92 21.74 0.92 -7.12
N VAL A 93 21.94 0.34 -8.31
CA VAL A 93 20.91 0.20 -9.35
C VAL A 93 20.67 -1.28 -9.51
N ARG A 94 19.41 -1.71 -9.38
CA ARG A 94 19.02 -3.12 -9.27
C ARG A 94 17.81 -3.43 -10.15
N THR A 95 17.58 -4.72 -10.38
CA THR A 95 16.42 -5.24 -11.16
C THR A 95 15.48 -6.07 -10.28
N ASP A 96 15.75 -6.10 -8.98
CA ASP A 96 14.99 -6.78 -7.95
C ASP A 96 14.31 -5.74 -7.02
N PRO A 97 13.33 -6.17 -6.19
CA PRO A 97 12.63 -5.29 -5.27
C PRO A 97 13.58 -4.60 -4.28
N PRO A 98 13.20 -3.42 -3.74
CA PRO A 98 13.98 -2.75 -2.71
C PRO A 98 14.07 -3.62 -1.44
N THR A 99 15.30 -3.86 -0.98
CA THR A 99 15.60 -4.35 0.38
C THR A 99 15.73 -3.15 1.29
N LEU A 100 14.72 -2.89 2.14
CA LEU A 100 14.83 -1.87 3.18
C LEU A 100 15.85 -2.26 4.26
#